data_AF-A0A920TED0-F1
#
_entry.id   AF-A0A920TED0-F1
#
_cell.length_a   1.000
_cell.length_b   1.000
_cell.length_c   1.000
_cell.angle_alpha   90.00
_cell.angle_beta   90.00
_cell.angle_gamma   90.00
#
_symmetry.space_group_name_H-M   'P 1'
#
loop_
_entity.id
_entity.type
_entity.pdbx_description
1 polymer ?
#
loop_
_entity_poly.entity_id
_entity_poly.type
_entity_poly.pdbx_seq_one_letter_code
_entity_poly.pdbx_strand_id
1 'polypeptide(L)'
;MGIWEEAGVNVASVTYAGPHSPDGAFETATRSLMQGRGTIDALGEDLRLVLNADDLERVYKDNVKGVIFDFQDTTSIGGDLNRLDMFHNMGLRIVQLTYNLRNLVGDGCTERYKTGLTYFGIEVVERLNELNMVVDVSHCSQQVGGDAIKFSKSPIMVTHSTSNAVCYHDRGKDDDLAKAVADKVVFLGVAAIAGL
;
A
#
# COMPACT_ATOMS: atom_id res chain seq x y z
N MET A 1 5.26 -23.73 0.84
CA MET A 1 3.86 -23.26 0.74
C MET A 1 2.93 -23.78 1.83
N GLY A 2 3.33 -24.75 2.68
CA GLY A 2 2.45 -25.39 3.67
C GLY A 2 1.59 -24.47 4.54
N ILE A 3 2.15 -23.39 5.11
CA ILE A 3 1.35 -22.47 5.94
C ILE A 3 0.27 -21.71 5.16
N TRP A 4 0.49 -21.40 3.87
CA TRP A 4 -0.53 -20.76 3.02
C TRP A 4 -1.63 -21.74 2.63
N GLU A 5 -1.31 -23.02 2.46
CA GLU A 5 -2.29 -24.07 2.20
C GLU A 5 -3.16 -24.33 3.45
N GLU A 6 -2.52 -24.49 4.61
CA GLU A 6 -3.22 -24.67 5.89
C GLU A 6 -4.13 -23.47 6.23
N ALA A 7 -3.68 -22.26 5.94
CA ALA A 7 -4.45 -21.04 6.17
C ALA A 7 -5.49 -20.74 5.07
N GLY A 8 -5.51 -21.49 3.96
CA GLY A 8 -6.40 -21.24 2.83
C GLY A 8 -6.13 -19.92 2.10
N VAL A 9 -4.89 -19.42 2.12
CA VAL A 9 -4.50 -18.17 1.45
C VAL A 9 -4.05 -18.46 0.02
N ASN A 10 -4.65 -17.76 -0.94
CA ASN A 10 -4.26 -17.84 -2.36
C ASN A 10 -3.33 -16.70 -2.76
N VAL A 11 -3.60 -15.48 -2.30
CA VAL A 11 -2.88 -14.27 -2.69
C VAL A 11 -2.61 -13.42 -1.45
N ALA A 12 -1.41 -12.84 -1.36
CA ALA A 12 -1.10 -11.84 -0.35
C ALA A 12 -0.43 -10.61 -0.96
N SER A 13 -0.74 -9.44 -0.43
CA SER A 13 0.09 -8.26 -0.60
C SER A 13 1.27 -8.34 0.37
N VAL A 14 2.49 -8.15 -0.13
CA VAL A 14 3.72 -8.28 0.65
C VAL A 14 4.51 -6.98 0.55
N THR A 15 4.93 -6.50 1.72
CA THR A 15 5.63 -5.22 1.86
C THR A 15 7.12 -5.34 1.59
N TYR A 16 7.59 -4.58 0.60
CA TYR A 16 9.01 -4.53 0.21
C TYR A 16 9.71 -3.22 0.59
N ALA A 17 8.95 -2.21 1.03
CA ALA A 17 9.49 -1.02 1.69
C ALA A 17 8.50 -0.48 2.72
N GLY A 18 9.03 0.04 3.84
CA GLY A 18 8.26 0.68 4.89
C GLY A 18 8.99 1.95 5.37
N PRO A 19 8.70 2.45 6.59
CA PRO A 19 9.38 3.63 7.12
C PRO A 19 10.89 3.39 7.21
N HIS A 20 11.67 4.34 6.72
CA HIS A 20 13.13 4.27 6.70
C HIS A 20 13.74 5.66 6.85
N SER A 21 15.03 5.74 7.20
CA SER A 21 15.76 6.99 7.02
C SER A 21 15.80 7.33 5.52
N PRO A 22 15.67 8.62 5.12
CA PRO A 22 15.80 9.01 3.71
C PRO A 22 17.09 8.52 3.08
N ASP A 23 18.18 8.57 3.85
CA ASP A 23 19.47 8.01 3.45
C ASP A 23 19.37 6.49 3.32
N GLY A 24 19.60 5.99 2.09
CA GLY A 24 19.58 4.56 1.80
C GLY A 24 18.19 3.94 1.57
N ALA A 25 17.10 4.71 1.69
CA ALA A 25 15.74 4.19 1.50
C ALA A 25 15.50 3.68 0.08
N PHE A 26 15.98 4.42 -0.92
CA PHE A 26 15.85 4.05 -2.32
C PHE A 26 16.60 2.76 -2.64
N GLU A 27 17.86 2.66 -2.22
CA GLU A 27 18.72 1.50 -2.44
C GLU A 27 18.17 0.27 -1.71
N THR A 28 17.69 0.45 -0.48
CA THR A 28 17.10 -0.64 0.31
C THR A 28 15.82 -1.14 -0.33
N ALA A 29 14.89 -0.25 -0.71
CA ALA A 29 13.64 -0.63 -1.37
C ALA A 29 13.90 -1.31 -2.72
N THR A 30 14.84 -0.80 -3.51
CA THR A 30 15.24 -1.40 -4.79
C THR A 30 15.78 -2.82 -4.58
N ARG A 31 16.70 -3.00 -3.63
CA ARG A 31 17.27 -4.31 -3.30
C ARG A 31 16.18 -5.28 -2.82
N SER A 32 15.29 -4.84 -1.94
CA SER A 32 14.19 -5.67 -1.42
C SER A 32 13.26 -6.13 -2.54
N LEU A 33 12.82 -5.24 -3.43
CA LEU A 33 11.99 -5.61 -4.58
C LEU A 33 12.70 -6.59 -5.52
N MET A 34 13.99 -6.37 -5.80
CA MET A 34 14.77 -7.29 -6.65
C MET A 34 14.97 -8.66 -6.00
N GLN A 35 15.16 -8.73 -4.68
CA GLN A 35 15.17 -10.00 -3.95
C GLN A 35 13.81 -10.69 -3.99
N GLY A 36 12.72 -9.92 -3.86
CA GLY A 36 11.36 -10.43 -4.03
C GLY A 36 11.16 -11.04 -5.41
N ARG A 37 11.59 -10.33 -6.45
CA ARG A 37 11.51 -10.82 -7.83
C ARG A 37 12.34 -12.09 -8.04
N GLY A 38 13.59 -12.10 -7.58
CA GLY A 38 14.45 -13.28 -7.65
C GLY A 38 13.86 -14.48 -6.89
N THR A 39 13.16 -14.24 -5.78
CA THR A 39 12.46 -15.30 -5.03
C THR A 39 11.30 -15.88 -5.83
N ILE A 40 10.49 -15.02 -6.47
CA ILE A 40 9.40 -15.46 -7.34
C ILE A 40 9.95 -16.27 -8.52
N ASP A 41 10.99 -15.76 -9.18
CA ASP A 41 11.62 -16.45 -10.32
C ASP A 41 12.21 -17.82 -9.89
N ALA A 42 12.78 -17.92 -8.68
CA ALA A 42 13.32 -19.17 -8.15
C ALA A 42 12.23 -20.19 -7.75
N LEU A 43 11.06 -19.73 -7.32
CA LEU A 43 9.92 -20.59 -6.99
C LEU A 43 9.10 -20.99 -8.22
N GLY A 44 9.28 -20.29 -9.35
CA GLY A 44 8.75 -20.67 -10.65
C GLY A 44 7.23 -20.86 -10.65
N GLU A 45 6.77 -22.08 -10.91
CA GLU A 45 5.34 -22.39 -11.03
C GLU A 45 4.58 -22.35 -9.70
N ASP A 46 5.28 -22.39 -8.55
CA ASP A 46 4.65 -22.40 -7.22
C ASP A 46 4.18 -21.01 -6.75
N LEU A 47 4.75 -19.94 -7.31
CA LEU A 47 4.48 -18.56 -6.88
C LEU A 47 4.45 -17.60 -8.07
N ARG A 48 3.37 -16.84 -8.19
CA ARG A 48 3.19 -15.86 -9.26
C ARG A 48 3.19 -14.44 -8.73
N LEU A 49 3.93 -13.56 -9.41
CA LEU A 49 3.78 -12.13 -9.24
C LEU A 49 2.48 -11.66 -9.89
N VAL A 50 1.63 -10.98 -9.13
CA VAL A 50 0.34 -10.45 -9.58
C VAL A 50 0.51 -8.97 -9.93
N LEU A 51 0.42 -8.66 -11.23
CA LEU A 51 0.61 -7.30 -11.75
C LEU A 51 -0.70 -6.64 -12.20
N ASN A 52 -1.75 -7.42 -12.40
CA ASN A 52 -3.07 -6.97 -12.86
C ASN A 52 -4.15 -7.98 -12.47
N ALA A 53 -5.41 -7.65 -12.78
CA ALA A 53 -6.56 -8.52 -12.51
C ALA A 53 -6.48 -9.88 -13.24
N ASP A 54 -5.95 -9.93 -14.46
CA ASP A 54 -5.82 -11.18 -15.20
C ASP A 54 -4.81 -12.14 -14.53
N ASP A 55 -3.73 -11.60 -13.94
CA ASP A 55 -2.80 -12.41 -13.14
C ASP A 55 -3.51 -13.03 -11.93
N LEU A 56 -4.40 -12.25 -11.29
CA LEU A 56 -5.19 -12.72 -10.17
C LEU A 56 -6.12 -13.88 -10.60
N GLU A 57 -6.84 -13.73 -11.71
CA GLU A 57 -7.69 -14.80 -12.25
C GLU A 57 -6.87 -16.06 -12.59
N ARG A 58 -5.68 -15.88 -13.18
CA ARG A 58 -4.77 -16.98 -13.48
C ARG A 58 -4.27 -17.68 -12.21
N VAL A 59 -4.01 -16.95 -11.12
CA VAL A 59 -3.62 -17.56 -9.82
C VAL A 59 -4.67 -18.56 -9.35
N TYR A 60 -5.95 -18.21 -9.42
CA TYR A 60 -7.04 -19.12 -9.05
C TYR A 60 -7.21 -20.26 -10.04
N LYS A 61 -7.17 -19.97 -11.35
CA LYS A 61 -7.35 -20.98 -12.40
C LYS A 61 -6.27 -22.07 -12.36
N ASP A 62 -5.03 -21.67 -12.14
CA ASP A 62 -3.88 -22.58 -12.16
C ASP A 62 -3.61 -23.20 -10.77
N ASN A 63 -4.39 -22.80 -9.76
CA ASN A 63 -4.23 -23.23 -8.36
C ASN A 63 -2.80 -23.00 -7.81
N VAL A 64 -2.20 -21.86 -8.16
CA VAL A 64 -0.89 -21.42 -7.67
C VAL A 64 -1.04 -20.36 -6.58
N LYS A 65 0.05 -19.95 -5.92
CA LYS A 65 0.01 -18.83 -4.97
C LYS A 65 0.37 -17.52 -5.68
N GLY A 66 -0.21 -16.41 -5.21
CA GLY A 66 0.00 -15.08 -5.75
C GLY A 66 0.63 -14.12 -4.75
N VAL A 67 1.51 -13.25 -5.22
CA VAL A 67 2.05 -12.14 -4.42
C VAL A 67 1.84 -10.83 -5.17
N ILE A 68 1.35 -9.81 -4.47
CA ILE A 68 1.31 -8.43 -4.93
C ILE A 68 2.39 -7.67 -4.15
N PHE A 69 3.20 -6.87 -4.85
CA PHE A 69 4.20 -6.04 -4.18
C PHE A 69 3.56 -4.73 -3.71
N ASP A 70 3.77 -4.42 -2.43
CA ASP A 70 3.38 -3.14 -1.84
C ASP A 70 4.53 -2.43 -1.12
N PHE A 71 4.38 -1.11 -1.01
CA PHE A 71 5.15 -0.25 -0.12
C PHE A 71 4.22 0.34 0.94
N GLN A 72 4.68 0.35 2.19
CA GLN A 72 3.99 0.96 3.32
C GLN A 72 4.44 2.40 3.62
N ASP A 73 5.38 2.97 2.87
CA ASP A 73 5.78 4.37 2.99
C ASP A 73 6.41 4.88 1.68
N THR A 74 6.41 6.20 1.45
CA THR A 74 6.97 6.83 0.25
C THR A 74 8.38 7.38 0.45
N THR A 75 9.05 7.14 1.58
CA THR A 75 10.42 7.65 1.78
C THR A 75 11.40 7.13 0.71
N SER A 76 11.18 5.93 0.16
CA SER A 76 12.00 5.34 -0.91
C SER A 76 11.96 6.13 -2.23
N ILE A 77 10.89 6.88 -2.51
CA ILE A 77 10.82 7.74 -3.70
C ILE A 77 11.49 9.11 -3.46
N GLY A 78 11.71 9.50 -2.21
CA GLY A 78 12.26 10.82 -1.89
C GLY A 78 11.46 11.93 -2.59
N GLY A 79 12.17 12.91 -3.18
CA GLY A 79 11.56 13.97 -3.99
C GLY A 79 11.53 13.69 -5.50
N ASP A 80 11.80 12.46 -5.94
CA ASP A 80 11.88 12.11 -7.36
C ASP A 80 10.73 11.18 -7.76
N LEU A 81 9.69 11.75 -8.38
CA LEU A 81 8.52 11.01 -8.85
C LEU A 81 8.86 9.89 -9.84
N ASN A 82 9.96 10.02 -10.62
CA ASN A 82 10.34 8.99 -11.59
C ASN A 82 10.71 7.66 -10.94
N ARG A 83 10.99 7.65 -9.63
CA ARG A 83 11.21 6.40 -8.89
C ARG A 83 9.94 5.57 -8.79
N LEU A 84 8.75 6.17 -8.82
CA LEU A 84 7.49 5.41 -8.90
C LEU A 84 7.40 4.61 -10.19
N ASP A 85 7.81 5.19 -11.33
CA ASP A 85 7.90 4.48 -12.61
C ASP A 85 8.88 3.31 -12.54
N MET A 86 10.06 3.54 -11.95
CA MET A 86 11.05 2.49 -11.75
C MET A 86 10.47 1.33 -10.94
N PHE A 87 9.86 1.62 -9.78
CA PHE A 87 9.28 0.59 -8.93
C PHE A 87 8.08 -0.10 -9.56
N HIS A 88 7.24 0.63 -10.30
CA HIS A 88 6.14 0.04 -11.08
C HIS A 88 6.67 -1.00 -12.08
N ASN A 89 7.75 -0.68 -12.79
CA ASN A 89 8.39 -1.60 -13.75
C ASN A 89 9.06 -2.79 -13.06
N MET A 90 9.44 -2.65 -11.79
CA MET A 90 9.93 -3.76 -10.95
C MET A 90 8.78 -4.65 -10.41
N GLY A 91 7.53 -4.22 -10.54
CA GLY A 91 6.33 -4.99 -10.17
C GLY A 91 5.54 -4.43 -8.99
N LEU A 92 5.91 -3.27 -8.45
CA LEU A 92 5.14 -2.59 -7.40
C LEU A 92 3.73 -2.23 -7.89
N ARG A 93 2.69 -2.48 -7.09
CA ARG A 93 1.30 -2.19 -7.46
C ARG A 93 0.49 -1.44 -6.41
N ILE A 94 0.94 -1.43 -5.15
CA ILE A 94 0.25 -0.74 -4.06
C ILE A 94 1.25 0.15 -3.32
N VAL A 95 0.87 1.40 -3.06
CA VAL A 95 1.70 2.36 -2.32
C VAL A 95 0.88 3.05 -1.26
N GLN A 96 1.29 2.87 0.00
CA GLN A 96 0.78 3.65 1.11
C GLN A 96 1.51 4.98 1.21
N LEU A 97 0.74 6.07 1.33
CA LEU A 97 1.28 7.43 1.24
C LEU A 97 2.18 7.84 2.41
N THR A 98 1.88 7.36 3.63
CA THR A 98 2.64 7.69 4.84
C THR A 98 2.62 6.53 5.83
N TYR A 99 3.63 6.43 6.70
CA TYR A 99 3.64 5.48 7.81
C TYR A 99 3.78 6.18 9.18
N ASN A 100 2.69 6.25 9.95
CA ASN A 100 2.59 6.77 11.32
C ASN A 100 2.93 8.26 11.51
N LEU A 101 4.08 8.71 11.01
CA LEU A 101 4.58 10.08 11.12
C LEU A 101 4.57 10.78 9.76
N ARG A 102 4.92 12.07 9.77
CA ARG A 102 5.07 12.89 8.56
C ARG A 102 6.21 12.40 7.66
N ASN A 103 5.95 12.39 6.36
CA ASN A 103 6.98 12.32 5.32
C ASN A 103 6.76 13.44 4.28
N LEU A 104 7.44 13.40 3.12
CA LEU A 104 7.31 14.43 2.08
C LEU A 104 5.89 14.53 1.48
N VAL A 105 5.10 13.46 1.56
CA VAL A 105 3.78 13.32 0.94
C VAL A 105 2.66 13.85 1.85
N GLY A 106 2.76 13.63 3.16
CA GLY A 106 1.74 14.10 4.11
C GLY A 106 1.96 13.60 5.52
N ASP A 107 0.89 13.68 6.33
CA ASP A 107 0.91 13.29 7.74
C ASP A 107 0.33 11.90 8.00
N GLY A 108 1.11 11.09 8.71
CA GLY A 108 0.67 9.81 9.24
C GLY A 108 -0.31 9.92 10.40
N CYS A 109 -0.93 8.79 10.73
CA CYS A 109 -2.04 8.70 11.67
C CYS A 109 -1.68 9.03 13.12
N THR A 110 -0.41 8.89 13.52
CA THR A 110 0.09 9.17 14.87
C THR A 110 0.96 10.44 14.93
N GLU A 111 1.00 11.23 13.86
CA GLU A 111 1.73 12.51 13.86
C GLU A 111 1.07 13.49 14.85
N ARG A 112 1.89 14.36 15.47
CA ARG A 112 1.40 15.37 16.41
C ARG A 112 0.41 16.33 15.75
N TYR A 113 0.66 16.68 14.49
CA TYR A 113 -0.21 17.48 13.65
C TYR A 113 -0.61 16.66 12.43
N LYS A 114 -1.91 16.40 12.29
CA LYS A 114 -2.49 15.51 11.29
C LYS A 114 -3.13 16.31 10.17
N THR A 115 -2.30 17.05 9.44
CA THR A 115 -2.71 17.83 8.28
C THR A 115 -2.85 16.95 7.04
N GLY A 116 -3.15 17.57 5.91
CA GLY A 116 -3.45 16.87 4.67
C GLY A 116 -2.24 16.48 3.83
N LEU A 117 -2.51 16.21 2.55
CA LEU A 117 -1.46 16.02 1.56
C LEU A 117 -0.68 17.32 1.35
N THR A 118 0.62 17.20 1.13
CA THR A 118 1.43 18.28 0.59
C THR A 118 1.17 18.45 -0.90
N TYR A 119 1.66 19.53 -1.53
CA TYR A 119 1.63 19.65 -2.99
C TYR A 119 2.32 18.47 -3.69
N PHE A 120 3.49 18.06 -3.18
CA PHE A 120 4.18 16.89 -3.67
C PHE A 120 3.35 15.61 -3.46
N GLY A 121 2.64 15.50 -2.34
CA GLY A 121 1.75 14.37 -2.09
C GLY A 121 0.58 14.26 -3.06
N ILE A 122 0.05 15.40 -3.53
CA ILE A 122 -0.94 15.42 -4.60
C ILE A 122 -0.34 14.88 -5.90
N GLU A 123 0.86 15.33 -6.28
CA GLU A 123 1.56 14.83 -7.46
C GLU A 123 1.85 13.32 -7.37
N VAL A 124 2.18 12.81 -6.18
CA VAL A 124 2.32 11.37 -5.94
C VAL A 124 1.01 10.64 -6.19
N VAL A 125 -0.11 11.10 -5.62
CA VAL A 125 -1.43 10.48 -5.84
C VAL A 125 -1.80 10.45 -7.33
N GLU A 126 -1.58 11.56 -8.04
CA GLU A 126 -1.83 11.65 -9.47
C GLU A 126 -0.96 10.67 -10.26
N ARG A 127 0.34 10.58 -9.94
CA ARG A 127 1.27 9.66 -10.60
C ARG A 127 0.91 8.20 -10.36
N LEU A 128 0.48 7.85 -9.13
CA LEU A 128 -0.01 6.50 -8.82
C LEU A 128 -1.22 6.15 -9.70
N ASN A 129 -2.16 7.07 -9.90
CA ASN A 129 -3.31 6.84 -10.78
C ASN A 129 -2.90 6.67 -12.25
N GLU A 130 -1.96 7.48 -12.76
CA GLU A 130 -1.45 7.36 -14.13
C GLU A 130 -0.78 6.01 -14.40
N LEU A 131 -0.10 5.46 -13.40
CA LEU A 131 0.54 4.15 -13.45
C LEU A 131 -0.43 3.00 -13.14
N ASN A 132 -1.71 3.28 -12.88
CA ASN A 132 -2.71 2.31 -12.42
C ASN A 132 -2.27 1.56 -11.15
N MET A 133 -1.58 2.24 -10.24
CA MET A 133 -1.21 1.73 -8.92
C MET A 133 -2.22 2.17 -7.87
N VAL A 134 -2.42 1.31 -6.87
CA VAL A 134 -3.33 1.54 -5.77
C VAL A 134 -2.73 2.56 -4.80
N VAL A 135 -3.52 3.58 -4.46
CA VAL A 135 -3.24 4.51 -3.37
C VAL A 135 -3.77 3.91 -2.07
N ASP A 136 -2.90 3.62 -1.11
CA ASP A 136 -3.27 3.12 0.22
C ASP A 136 -3.14 4.20 1.30
N VAL A 137 -4.12 4.28 2.20
CA VAL A 137 -4.17 5.28 3.28
C VAL A 137 -4.26 4.67 4.68
N SER A 138 -3.89 3.40 4.84
CA SER A 138 -4.07 2.68 6.12
C SER A 138 -3.38 3.34 7.31
N HIS A 139 -2.12 3.76 7.17
CA HIS A 139 -1.36 4.50 8.18
C HIS A 139 -1.40 6.02 8.04
N CYS A 140 -2.21 6.54 7.13
CA CYS A 140 -2.38 7.98 6.95
C CYS A 140 -3.33 8.58 7.98
N SER A 141 -3.16 9.86 8.29
CA SER A 141 -4.16 10.63 9.02
C SER A 141 -5.52 10.63 8.29
N GLN A 142 -6.61 10.95 9.02
CA GLN A 142 -7.93 11.09 8.40
C GLN A 142 -7.92 12.16 7.31
N GLN A 143 -7.21 13.27 7.53
CA GLN A 143 -7.14 14.37 6.56
C GLN A 143 -6.41 13.96 5.28
N VAL A 144 -5.28 13.26 5.37
CA VAL A 144 -4.62 12.68 4.18
C VAL A 144 -5.54 11.70 3.45
N GLY A 145 -6.31 10.89 4.19
CA GLY A 145 -7.34 10.03 3.61
C GLY A 145 -8.39 10.81 2.81
N GLY A 146 -8.95 11.88 3.39
CA GLY A 146 -9.92 12.75 2.73
C GLY A 146 -9.34 13.47 1.50
N ASP A 147 -8.11 13.96 1.58
CA ASP A 147 -7.43 14.60 0.46
C ASP A 147 -7.12 13.60 -0.67
N ALA A 148 -6.68 12.38 -0.33
CA ALA A 148 -6.46 11.32 -1.31
C ALA A 148 -7.78 10.97 -2.02
N ILE A 149 -8.91 10.89 -1.31
CA ILE A 149 -10.24 10.73 -1.92
C ILE A 149 -10.56 11.88 -2.87
N LYS A 150 -10.23 13.11 -2.48
CA LYS A 150 -10.53 14.31 -3.26
C LYS A 150 -9.71 14.40 -4.55
N PHE A 151 -8.41 14.12 -4.49
CA PHE A 151 -7.48 14.31 -5.61
C PHE A 151 -7.26 13.06 -6.46
N SER A 152 -7.53 11.86 -5.92
CA SER A 152 -7.41 10.62 -6.69
C SER A 152 -8.54 10.51 -7.72
N LYS A 153 -8.14 10.25 -8.98
CA LYS A 153 -9.02 9.91 -10.11
C LYS A 153 -9.48 8.45 -10.07
N SER A 154 -8.81 7.62 -9.26
CA SER A 154 -9.15 6.22 -9.04
C SER A 154 -9.56 5.96 -7.58
N PRO A 155 -10.34 4.91 -7.31
CA PRO A 155 -10.51 4.31 -5.99
C PRO A 155 -9.22 4.26 -5.13
N ILE A 156 -9.29 4.70 -3.87
CA ILE A 156 -8.21 4.53 -2.87
C ILE A 156 -8.52 3.37 -1.91
N MET A 157 -7.51 2.67 -1.40
CA MET A 157 -7.69 1.55 -0.47
C MET A 157 -7.34 1.93 0.97
N VAL A 158 -8.01 1.27 1.91
CA VAL A 158 -7.50 1.05 3.26
C VAL A 158 -7.17 -0.44 3.33
N THR A 159 -5.93 -0.81 3.02
CA THR A 159 -5.52 -2.23 2.98
C THR A 159 -5.57 -2.91 4.35
N HIS A 160 -5.30 -2.19 5.44
CA HIS A 160 -5.27 -2.75 6.79
C HIS A 160 -5.41 -1.69 7.91
N SER A 161 -6.62 -1.53 8.46
CA SER A 161 -6.91 -0.62 9.58
C SER A 161 -7.97 -1.19 10.53
N THR A 162 -8.26 -0.46 11.60
CA THR A 162 -9.30 -0.77 12.60
C THR A 162 -10.44 0.25 12.52
N SER A 163 -11.53 0.02 13.25
CA SER A 163 -12.64 0.97 13.36
C SER A 163 -12.55 1.74 14.68
N ASN A 164 -12.55 3.07 14.60
CA ASN A 164 -12.58 3.92 15.80
C ASN A 164 -13.87 3.77 16.60
N ALA A 165 -14.99 3.43 15.94
CA ALA A 165 -16.26 3.18 16.61
C ALA A 165 -16.25 1.90 17.47
N VAL A 166 -15.40 0.93 17.12
CA VAL A 166 -15.24 -0.33 17.86
C VAL A 166 -14.19 -0.20 18.96
N CYS A 167 -12.99 0.26 18.62
CA CYS A 167 -11.92 0.56 19.56
C CYS A 167 -11.13 1.76 19.04
N TYR A 168 -11.22 2.88 19.76
CA TYR A 168 -10.51 4.09 19.36
C TYR A 168 -9.00 3.87 19.41
N HIS A 169 -8.35 4.08 18.27
CA HIS A 169 -6.90 4.16 18.16
C HIS A 169 -6.58 5.10 17.00
N ASP A 170 -5.48 5.86 17.06
CA ASP A 170 -5.13 6.86 16.03
C ASP A 170 -5.05 6.28 14.61
N ARG A 171 -4.69 5.00 14.50
CA ARG A 171 -4.64 4.24 13.26
C ARG A 171 -6.02 3.83 12.71
N GLY A 172 -7.03 3.76 13.58
CA GLY A 172 -8.39 3.39 13.20
C GLY A 172 -9.05 4.47 12.35
N LYS A 173 -9.94 4.06 11.43
CA LYS A 173 -10.71 4.98 10.61
C LYS A 173 -12.02 5.33 11.31
N ASP A 174 -12.40 6.60 11.26
CA ASP A 174 -13.72 7.02 11.68
C ASP A 174 -14.78 6.64 10.63
N ASP A 175 -16.04 6.72 11.04
CA ASP A 175 -17.15 6.32 10.17
C ASP A 175 -17.28 7.22 8.94
N ASP A 176 -16.84 8.48 9.02
CA ASP A 176 -16.93 9.42 7.91
C ASP A 176 -15.94 9.06 6.81
N LEU A 177 -14.67 8.80 7.14
CA LEU A 177 -13.69 8.31 6.18
C LEU A 177 -14.08 6.91 5.68
N ALA A 178 -14.55 6.02 6.55
CA ALA A 178 -14.97 4.67 6.14
C ALA A 178 -16.12 4.71 5.11
N LYS A 179 -17.13 5.58 5.32
CA LYS A 179 -18.20 5.81 4.34
C LYS A 179 -17.68 6.42 3.05
N ALA A 180 -16.80 7.43 3.14
CA ALA A 180 -16.24 8.07 1.96
C ALA A 180 -15.42 7.10 1.08
N VAL A 181 -14.70 6.15 1.69
CA VAL A 181 -14.02 5.05 0.99
C VAL A 181 -15.03 4.07 0.39
N ALA A 182 -16.08 3.71 1.12
CA ALA A 182 -17.12 2.79 0.65
C ALA A 182 -17.92 3.35 -0.54
N ASP A 183 -18.23 4.65 -0.53
CA ASP A 183 -18.96 5.34 -1.61
C ASP A 183 -18.19 5.34 -2.94
N LYS A 184 -16.86 5.20 -2.89
CA LYS A 184 -15.99 5.06 -4.07
C LYS A 184 -15.68 3.61 -4.45
N VAL A 185 -16.34 2.62 -3.82
CA VAL A 185 -16.31 1.17 -4.11
C VAL A 185 -14.90 0.58 -4.11
N VAL A 186 -14.18 0.69 -2.99
CA VAL A 186 -12.78 0.26 -2.97
C VAL A 186 -12.54 -0.95 -2.09
N PHE A 187 -12.06 -0.78 -0.86
CA PHE A 187 -11.72 -1.90 0.02
C PHE A 187 -11.31 -1.32 1.37
N LEU A 188 -11.82 -1.92 2.46
CA LEU A 188 -11.34 -1.66 3.82
C LEU A 188 -11.00 -3.00 4.45
N GLY A 189 -9.71 -3.30 4.51
CA GLY A 189 -9.17 -4.49 5.16
C GLY A 189 -9.10 -4.28 6.68
N VAL A 190 -9.65 -5.24 7.42
CA VAL A 190 -9.66 -5.23 8.89
C VAL A 190 -8.34 -5.78 9.41
N ALA A 191 -7.62 -4.96 10.17
CA ALA A 191 -6.39 -5.37 10.83
C ALA A 191 -6.69 -6.14 12.12
N ALA A 192 -6.00 -7.26 12.33
CA ALA A 192 -6.00 -8.00 13.59
C ALA A 192 -4.64 -7.79 14.29
N ILE A 193 -4.57 -6.78 15.16
CA ILE A 193 -3.36 -6.46 15.94
C ILE A 193 -3.73 -6.56 17.43
N ALA A 194 -3.01 -7.41 18.16
CA ALA A 194 -3.22 -7.54 19.60
C ALA A 194 -2.68 -6.30 20.33
N GLY A 195 -3.51 -5.69 21.18
CA GLY A 195 -3.08 -4.58 22.06
C GLY A 195 -3.06 -3.19 21.42
N LEU A 196 -3.75 -2.99 20.30
CA LEU A 196 -4.18 -1.64 19.89
C LEU A 196 -5.29 -1.11 20.81
#